data_AF-A0A3A0UHR7-F1
#
_entry.id   AF-A0A3A0UHR7-F1
#
_cell.length_a   1.000
_cell.length_b   1.000
_cell.length_c   1.000
_cell.angle_alpha   90.00
_cell.angle_beta   90.00
_cell.angle_gamma   90.00
#
_symmetry.space_group_name_H-M   'P 1'
#
loop_
_entity.id
_entity.type
_entity.pdbx_description
1 polymer ?
#
loop_
_entity_poly.entity_id
_entity_poly.type
_entity_poly.pdbx_seq_one_letter_code
_entity_poly.pdbx_strand_id
1 'polypeptide(L)' 'ATVQKQGRGKKITVFTYKRRKDSKRKKGHRQPYTKLTIDKINA' A
#
# COMPACT_ATOMS: atom_id res chain seq x y z
N ALA A 1 -11.01 -4.29 -20.21
CA ALA A 1 -10.51 -4.44 -18.84
C ALA A 1 -11.27 -3.47 -17.97
N THR A 2 -12.04 -4.00 -17.03
CA THR A 2 -13.01 -3.24 -16.24
C THR A 2 -12.48 -3.05 -14.81
N VAL A 3 -12.62 -1.85 -14.26
CA VAL A 3 -12.23 -1.56 -12.87
C VAL A 3 -13.26 -2.15 -11.92
N GLN A 4 -12.90 -3.21 -11.18
CA GLN A 4 -13.80 -3.83 -10.20
C GLN A 4 -13.85 -3.07 -8.88
N LYS A 5 -12.69 -2.66 -8.36
CA LYS A 5 -12.60 -2.02 -7.04
C LYS A 5 -11.34 -1.19 -6.90
N GLN A 6 -11.48 -0.08 -6.20
CA GLN A 6 -10.37 0.67 -5.65
C GLN A 6 -10.31 0.41 -4.15
N GLY A 7 -9.15 -0.04 -3.68
CA GLY A 7 -8.96 -0.52 -2.32
C GLY A 7 -7.68 0.00 -1.70
N ARG A 8 -7.54 -0.24 -0.40
CA ARG A 8 -6.30 0.00 0.33
C ARG A 8 -5.85 -1.29 0.97
N GLY A 9 -4.59 -1.63 0.77
CA GLY A 9 -3.97 -2.82 1.33
C GLY A 9 -3.93 -2.82 2.86
N LYS A 10 -3.33 -3.90 3.38
CA LYS A 10 -3.08 -4.03 4.82
C LYS A 10 -2.18 -2.89 5.31
N LYS A 11 -2.37 -2.49 6.56
CA LYS A 11 -1.58 -1.43 7.18
C LYS A 11 -0.19 -1.96 7.51
N ILE A 12 0.82 -1.35 6.92
CA ILE A 12 2.23 -1.62 7.21
C ILE A 12 2.70 -0.57 8.21
N THR A 13 3.22 -1.03 9.34
CA THR A 13 3.76 -0.15 10.38
C THR A 13 5.25 0.02 10.14
N VAL A 14 5.67 1.21 9.71
CA VAL A 14 7.08 1.57 9.55
C VAL A 14 7.54 2.27 10.82
N PHE A 15 8.53 1.69 11.49
CA PHE A 15 9.16 2.26 12.66
C PHE A 15 10.62 2.60 12.34
N THR A 16 11.02 3.83 12.62
CA THR A 16 12.39 4.31 12.44
C THR A 16 12.86 4.91 13.75
N TYR A 17 14.07 4.53 14.16
CA TYR A 17 14.68 4.97 15.40
C TYR A 17 16.14 5.35 15.15
N LYS A 18 16.58 6.45 15.77
CA LYS A 18 17.99 6.83 15.86
C LYS A 18 18.42 6.80 17.32
N ARG A 19 19.42 5.97 17.62
CA ARG A 19 19.96 5.79 18.97
C ARG A 19 20.62 7.08 19.47
N ARG A 20 20.40 7.43 20.75
CA ARG A 20 21.00 8.61 21.44
C ARG A 20 20.71 9.96 20.78
N LYS A 21 19.66 10.05 19.95
CA LYS A 21 19.23 11.28 19.27
C LYS A 21 17.77 11.63 19.59
N ASP A 22 17.18 10.96 20.58
CA ASP A 22 15.77 11.07 20.99
C ASP A 22 14.75 11.07 19.85
N SER A 23 15.15 10.48 18.71
CA SER A 23 14.38 10.49 17.49
C SER A 23 13.84 9.10 17.23
N LYS A 24 12.52 8.98 17.40
CA LYS A 24 11.72 7.82 17.02
C LYS A 24 10.51 8.28 16.23
N ARG A 25 10.20 7.61 15.12
CA ARG A 25 9.03 7.88 14.30
C ARG A 25 8.33 6.58 13.98
N LYS A 26 7.01 6.57 14.15
CA LYS A 26 6.14 5.45 13.78
C LYS A 26 5.10 5.96 12.81
N LYS A 27 5.14 5.51 11.57
CA LYS A 27 4.16 5.88 10.53
C LYS A 27 3.50 4.62 9.99
N GLY A 28 2.18 4.67 9.89
CA GLY A 28 1.43 3.65 9.17
C GLY A 28 1.33 4.01 7.70
N HIS A 29 1.59 3.05 6.81
CA HIS A 29 1.27 3.17 5.39
C HIS A 29 0.21 2.14 4.99
N ARG A 30 -0.73 2.56 4.14
CA ARG A 30 -1.67 1.67 3.46
C ARG A 30 -1.55 1.93 1.98
N GLN A 31 -1.02 0.96 1.25
CA GLN A 31 -0.82 1.05 -0.19
C GLN A 31 -2.19 1.03 -0.90
N PRO A 32 -2.57 2.07 -1.66
CA PRO A 32 -3.72 2.00 -2.55
C PRO A 32 -3.47 0.99 -3.68
N TYR A 33 -4.51 0.31 -4.12
CA TYR A 33 -4.45 -0.55 -5.30
C TYR A 33 -5.80 -0.57 -6.02
N THR A 34 -5.75 -0.92 -7.29
CA THR A 34 -6.93 -1.07 -8.15
C THR A 34 -6.99 -2.51 -8.63
N LYS A 35 -8.14 -3.16 -8.43
CA LYS A 35 -8.39 -4.49 -8.97
C LYS A 35 -9.06 -4.34 -10.34
N LEU A 36 -8.44 -4.93 -11.35
CA LEU A 36 -8.94 -4.96 -12.72
C LEU A 36 -9.35 -6.38 -13.09
N THR A 37 -10.43 -6.51 -13.85
CA THR A 37 -10.78 -7.75 -14.55
C THR A 37 -10.48 -7.56 -16.03
N ILE A 38 -9.80 -8.51 -16.65
CA ILE A 38 -9.50 -8.48 -18.08
C ILE A 38 -10.52 -9.38 -18.78
N ASP A 39 -11.34 -8.77 -19.64
CA ASP A 39 -12.50 -9.44 -20.24
C ASP A 39 -12.13 -10.27 -21.47
N LYS A 40 -11.17 -9.81 -22.27
CA LYS A 40 -10.58 -10.52 -23.41
C LYS A 40 -9.11 -10.10 -23.54
N ILE A 41 -8.26 -11.05 -23.91
CA ILE A 41 -6.88 -10.81 -24.30
C ILE A 41 -6.86 -11.04 -25.81
N ASN A 42 -6.55 -10.00 -26.60
CA ASN A 42 -6.28 -10.19 -28.03
C ASN A 42 -4.88 -10.80 -28.17
N ALA A 43 -4.78 -11.88 -28.94
CA ALA A 43 -3.54 -12.51 -29.35
C ALA A 43 -3.25 -12.15 -30.81
#